data_AF-A0A2J7Q1W6-F1
#
_entry.id   AF-A0A2J7Q1W6-F1
#
_cell.length_a   1.000
_cell.length_b   1.000
_cell.length_c   1.000
_cell.angle_alpha   90.00
_cell.angle_beta   90.00
_cell.angle_gamma   90.00
#
_symmetry.space_group_name_H-M   'P 1'
#
loop_
_entity.id
_entity.type
_entity.pdbx_description
1 polymer ?
#
loop_
_entity_poly.entity_id
_entity_poly.type
_entity_poly.pdbx_seq_one_letter_code
_entity_poly.pdbx_strand_id
1 'polypeptide(L)'
;MFSVSGSKSSIQTNEQNLSFKSENKWLLLCVAGSSTSSVDGDLTGQTAKPHEPSDMEQDVKGLQAERTPVDLEPITVPYLNPLVLRKEFENILYNEGDTCLTQPRFVDEHPIIFWNMVWVFQRINIMSHLPGLCLQAASVNRNQVPHPSWENCDHNNVAVRCMWDNRRLHEEVGQPMYALWQQNEPPSTLVSALITDRTSIPRSVMLMVISGVRCNDLMEPLKKLAIERQKLKGKGVNRSHSLYWDILFLAFTVIGRENIDHAEFDCKYMEAYERLPQRDLKLYQRCDKPPSIASLYCRHYFKELEL
;
A
#
# COMPACT_ATOMS: atom_id res chain seq x y z
N MET A 1 -23.89 -12.92 23.79
CA MET A 1 -24.47 -12.55 25.10
C MET A 1 -24.34 -11.03 25.16
N PHE A 2 -25.30 -10.23 24.69
CA PHE A 2 -26.72 -10.12 25.03
C PHE A 2 -27.65 -10.05 23.81
N SER A 3 -28.94 -10.27 24.06
CA SER A 3 -30.08 -10.35 23.15
C SER A 3 -31.10 -9.26 23.51
N VAL A 4 -31.70 -8.61 22.51
CA VAL A 4 -33.00 -7.93 22.62
C VAL A 4 -33.78 -8.20 21.34
N SER A 5 -34.98 -8.77 21.50
CA SER A 5 -35.94 -9.14 20.46
C SER A 5 -36.97 -8.05 20.22
N GLY A 6 -37.31 -7.79 18.95
CA GLY A 6 -38.48 -7.03 18.51
C GLY A 6 -38.89 -7.48 17.11
N SER A 7 -40.16 -7.86 16.95
CA SER A 7 -40.70 -8.70 15.87
C SER A 7 -40.84 -8.04 14.49
N LYS A 8 -40.87 -8.92 13.49
CA LYS A 8 -40.81 -8.75 12.03
C LYS A 8 -41.91 -7.87 11.40
N SER A 9 -41.52 -7.06 10.42
CA SER A 9 -42.29 -6.84 9.18
C SER A 9 -41.37 -6.99 7.98
N SER A 10 -41.63 -8.01 7.16
CA SER A 10 -40.85 -8.40 5.99
C SER A 10 -40.90 -7.33 4.89
N ILE A 11 -39.74 -6.77 4.55
CA ILE A 11 -39.47 -6.23 3.22
C ILE A 11 -38.31 -7.05 2.67
N GLN A 12 -38.63 -7.95 1.74
CA GLN A 12 -37.64 -8.63 0.91
C GLN A 12 -36.99 -7.58 -0.01
N THR A 13 -35.86 -7.02 0.43
CA THR A 13 -34.93 -6.33 -0.48
C THR A 13 -33.83 -7.30 -0.87
N ASN A 14 -33.86 -7.67 -2.15
CA ASN A 14 -32.86 -8.43 -2.90
C ASN A 14 -31.43 -8.36 -2.34
N GLU A 15 -30.89 -9.53 -1.99
CA GLU A 15 -29.47 -9.78 -1.76
C GLU A 15 -28.67 -9.69 -3.07
N GLN A 16 -28.52 -8.48 -3.61
CA GLN A 16 -27.56 -8.17 -4.69
C GLN A 16 -26.63 -6.99 -4.35
N ASN A 17 -26.53 -6.63 -3.07
CA ASN A 17 -25.64 -5.56 -2.63
C ASN A 17 -24.20 -6.05 -2.39
N LEU A 18 -23.35 -5.72 -3.37
CA LEU A 18 -21.97 -5.27 -3.19
C LEU A 18 -21.02 -6.28 -2.53
N SER A 19 -20.48 -7.17 -3.36
CA SER A 19 -19.19 -7.83 -3.14
C SER A 19 -18.03 -6.80 -3.24
N PHE A 20 -18.02 -5.81 -2.36
CA PHE A 20 -16.88 -4.92 -2.08
C PHE A 20 -16.19 -5.31 -0.76
N LYS A 21 -16.44 -6.52 -0.26
CA LYS A 21 -15.73 -7.06 0.91
C LYS A 21 -14.35 -7.55 0.48
N SER A 22 -13.34 -6.92 1.09
CA SER A 22 -11.92 -7.31 1.17
C SER A 22 -11.06 -7.22 -0.10
N GLU A 23 -10.99 -6.04 -0.70
CA GLU A 23 -9.72 -5.63 -1.32
C GLU A 23 -8.93 -4.88 -0.24
N ASN A 24 -7.86 -5.49 0.26
CA ASN A 24 -6.96 -4.89 1.23
C ASN A 24 -6.41 -3.58 0.64
N LYS A 25 -6.77 -2.45 1.24
CA LYS A 25 -6.44 -1.10 0.75
C LYS A 25 -5.69 -0.39 1.85
N TRP A 26 -4.42 -0.08 1.60
CA TRP A 26 -3.55 0.51 2.61
C TRP A 26 -3.07 1.89 2.19
N LEU A 27 -2.89 2.75 3.17
CA LEU A 27 -2.41 4.11 3.00
C LEU A 27 -1.09 4.21 3.77
N LEU A 28 0.00 4.52 3.06
CA LEU A 28 1.29 4.80 3.69
C LEU A 28 1.46 6.33 3.74
N LEU A 29 1.64 6.85 4.95
CA LEU A 29 1.93 8.26 5.20
C LEU A 29 3.44 8.42 5.32
N CYS A 30 4.04 9.27 4.49
CA CYS A 30 5.42 9.70 4.68
C CYS A 30 5.42 11.21 4.90
N VAL A 31 5.99 11.66 6.02
CA VAL A 31 6.17 13.08 6.33
C VAL A 31 7.61 13.47 6.04
N ALA A 32 7.81 14.50 5.21
CA ALA A 32 9.13 15.06 4.92
C ALA A 32 9.13 16.56 5.25
N GLY A 33 9.90 16.97 6.26
CA GLY A 33 10.08 18.38 6.58
C GLY A 33 11.10 19.02 5.65
N SER A 34 10.75 20.14 5.01
CA SER A 34 11.72 20.99 4.32
C SER A 34 11.54 22.44 4.74
N SER A 35 12.54 23.01 5.40
CA SER A 35 12.65 24.44 5.63
C SER A 35 13.41 25.09 4.48
N THR A 36 12.72 25.81 3.59
CA THR A 36 13.37 26.70 2.63
C THR A 36 13.44 28.10 3.24
N SER A 37 14.58 28.48 3.82
CA SER A 37 14.85 29.88 4.14
C SER A 37 15.37 30.58 2.88
N SER A 38 14.53 31.41 2.27
CA SER A 38 14.94 32.39 1.27
C SER A 38 15.65 33.54 1.99
N VAL A 39 16.89 33.84 1.63
CA VAL A 39 17.57 35.06 2.06
C VAL A 39 18.15 35.73 0.82
N ASP A 40 17.41 36.73 0.32
CA ASP A 40 17.94 37.78 -0.56
C ASP A 40 18.51 38.91 0.31
N GLY A 41 19.70 39.41 -0.04
CA GLY A 41 20.31 40.57 0.63
C GLY A 41 21.75 40.86 0.16
N ASP A 42 21.89 41.97 -0.57
CA ASP A 42 23.00 42.40 -1.42
C ASP A 42 24.24 43.02 -0.73
N LEU A 43 25.40 42.88 -1.42
CA LEU A 43 26.57 43.79 -1.60
C LEU A 43 27.33 44.44 -0.41
N THR A 44 28.63 44.11 -0.26
CA THR A 44 29.85 44.94 -0.57
C THR A 44 31.09 44.57 0.27
N GLY A 45 32.30 44.66 -0.32
CA GLY A 45 33.57 44.86 0.42
C GLY A 45 34.69 43.84 0.16
N GLN A 46 35.91 44.32 -0.09
CA GLN A 46 37.04 43.64 -0.74
C GLN A 46 38.11 43.07 0.21
N THR A 47 39.00 42.28 -0.42
CA THR A 47 40.45 42.05 -0.17
C THR A 47 40.92 40.80 0.58
N ALA A 48 41.89 40.14 -0.06
CA ALA A 48 42.49 38.85 0.25
C ALA A 48 43.74 38.95 1.14
N LYS A 49 44.05 37.88 1.90
CA LYS A 49 45.41 37.28 2.01
C LYS A 49 45.37 35.90 2.71
N PRO A 50 46.34 35.00 2.45
CA PRO A 50 46.29 33.59 2.86
C PRO A 50 47.14 33.27 4.09
N HIS A 51 46.66 32.37 4.97
CA HIS A 51 47.49 31.64 5.95
C HIS A 51 46.76 30.37 6.42
N GLU A 52 47.43 29.22 6.30
CA GLU A 52 47.17 27.94 6.99
C GLU A 52 48.31 27.70 8.01
N PRO A 53 48.25 26.70 8.91
CA PRO A 53 47.10 26.03 9.54
C PRO A 53 47.28 25.91 11.09
N SER A 54 46.19 25.79 11.87
CA SER A 54 46.15 24.97 13.10
C SER A 54 44.78 25.03 13.80
N ASP A 55 44.36 23.85 14.25
CA ASP A 55 43.50 23.56 15.40
C ASP A 55 42.05 24.05 15.37
N MET A 56 41.21 23.36 14.57
CA MET A 56 39.79 23.18 14.88
C MET A 56 39.33 21.75 14.55
N GLU A 57 39.80 20.78 15.34
CA GLU A 57 39.05 19.54 15.57
C GLU A 57 37.91 19.84 16.56
N GLN A 58 36.83 20.44 16.05
CA GLN A 58 35.48 20.38 16.59
C GLN A 58 34.62 21.31 15.74
N ASP A 59 33.60 20.74 15.09
CA ASP A 59 32.39 21.39 14.56
C ASP A 59 32.09 21.17 13.05
N VAL A 60 32.15 19.90 12.60
CA VAL A 60 31.60 19.48 11.29
C VAL A 60 30.56 18.36 11.45
N LYS A 61 29.82 18.36 12.56
CA LYS A 61 28.69 17.42 12.77
C LYS A 61 27.30 18.09 12.71
N GLY A 62 27.23 19.41 12.45
CA GLY A 62 25.98 20.17 12.58
C GLY A 62 25.11 20.35 11.33
N LEU A 63 25.54 19.98 10.11
CA LEU A 63 24.82 20.35 8.87
C LEU A 63 24.28 19.19 8.02
N GLN A 64 24.20 17.98 8.57
CA GLN A 64 23.55 16.84 7.89
C GLN A 64 22.58 16.10 8.80
N ALA A 65 21.70 16.84 9.49
CA ALA A 65 20.48 16.25 10.05
C ALA A 65 19.52 15.91 8.89
N GLU A 66 19.82 14.76 8.31
CA GLU A 66 19.00 13.81 7.56
C GLU A 66 17.61 14.26 7.09
N ARG A 67 17.47 14.24 5.75
CA ARG A 67 16.21 14.18 5.00
C ARG A 67 15.53 12.80 5.16
N THR A 68 15.55 12.20 6.34
CA THR A 68 14.92 10.89 6.56
C THR A 68 13.43 11.10 6.86
N PRO A 69 12.52 10.66 5.97
CA PRO A 69 11.09 10.68 6.29
C PRO A 69 10.85 9.81 7.53
N VAL A 70 10.06 10.33 8.46
CA VAL A 70 9.66 9.56 9.65
C VAL A 70 8.66 8.49 9.19
N ASP A 71 9.07 7.22 9.25
CA ASP A 71 8.19 6.09 9.00
C ASP A 71 7.37 5.79 10.27
N LEU A 72 6.04 5.90 10.15
CA LEU A 72 5.12 5.71 11.27
C LEU A 72 4.69 4.23 11.35
N GLU A 73 4.17 3.80 12.51
CA GLU A 73 3.57 2.46 12.54
C GLU A 73 2.31 2.43 11.69
N PRO A 74 2.06 1.32 10.96
CA PRO A 74 0.83 1.12 10.25
C PRO A 74 -0.34 1.21 11.22
N ILE A 75 -1.29 2.08 10.89
CA ILE A 75 -2.59 2.13 11.55
C ILE A 75 -3.59 1.32 10.71
N THR A 76 -4.53 0.68 11.38
CA THR A 76 -5.64 -0.02 10.72
C THR A 76 -6.94 0.68 11.06
N VAL A 77 -7.66 1.11 10.03
CA VAL A 77 -8.98 1.73 10.17
C VAL A 77 -10.02 0.99 9.35
N PRO A 78 -11.28 0.87 9.81
CA PRO A 78 -12.34 0.29 9.01
C PRO A 78 -12.58 1.11 7.73
N TYR A 79 -12.62 0.45 6.59
CA TYR A 79 -13.05 1.08 5.34
C TYR A 79 -14.56 1.31 5.35
N LEU A 80 -14.99 2.52 5.01
CA LEU A 80 -16.39 2.89 4.94
C LEU A 80 -16.90 2.88 3.49
N ASN A 81 -18.13 2.41 3.32
CA ASN A 81 -18.86 2.63 2.07
C ASN A 81 -18.98 4.15 1.82
N PRO A 82 -18.78 4.65 0.58
CA PRO A 82 -18.86 6.08 0.29
C PRO A 82 -20.14 6.79 0.78
N LEU A 83 -21.29 6.10 0.79
CA LEU A 83 -22.55 6.65 1.29
C LEU A 83 -22.56 6.80 2.81
N VAL A 84 -21.97 5.82 3.52
CA VAL A 84 -21.80 5.88 4.97
C VAL A 84 -20.80 6.98 5.32
N LEU A 85 -19.67 7.04 4.61
CA LEU A 85 -18.66 8.09 4.79
C LEU A 85 -19.29 9.49 4.64
N ARG A 86 -20.07 9.71 3.58
CA ARG A 86 -20.78 10.97 3.34
C ARG A 86 -21.72 11.32 4.49
N LYS A 87 -22.58 10.37 4.90
CA LYS A 87 -23.55 10.59 5.98
C LYS A 87 -22.86 10.97 7.30
N GLU A 88 -21.85 10.21 7.70
CA GLU A 88 -21.14 10.47 8.97
C GLU A 88 -20.33 11.77 8.90
N PHE A 89 -19.76 12.10 7.74
CA PHE A 89 -19.10 13.39 7.53
C PHE A 89 -20.07 14.57 7.64
N GLU A 90 -21.22 14.51 6.97
CA GLU A 90 -22.27 15.54 7.05
C GLU A 90 -22.78 15.71 8.50
N ASN A 91 -22.89 14.61 9.27
CA ASN A 91 -23.24 14.67 10.68
C ASN A 91 -22.19 15.41 11.52
N ILE A 92 -20.89 15.20 11.27
CA ILE A 92 -19.83 15.93 11.99
C ILE A 92 -19.93 17.42 11.68
N LEU A 93 -20.07 17.80 10.41
CA LEU A 93 -20.21 19.20 10.02
C LEU A 93 -21.43 19.87 10.63
N TYR A 94 -22.54 19.14 10.77
CA TYR A 94 -23.75 19.67 11.41
C TYR A 94 -23.54 19.96 12.91
N ASN A 95 -22.80 19.11 13.61
CA ASN A 95 -22.62 19.22 15.07
C ASN A 95 -21.43 20.09 15.48
N GLU A 96 -20.33 20.04 14.73
CA GLU A 96 -19.05 20.67 15.09
C GLU A 96 -18.70 21.87 14.20
N GLY A 97 -19.44 22.07 13.11
CA GLY A 97 -19.14 23.07 12.09
C GLY A 97 -18.02 22.65 11.15
N ASP A 98 -17.73 23.49 10.17
CA ASP A 98 -16.68 23.28 9.17
C ASP A 98 -15.27 23.59 9.70
N THR A 99 -15.15 24.45 10.71
CA THR A 99 -13.88 24.81 11.35
C THR A 99 -13.14 23.61 11.97
N CYS A 100 -13.82 22.50 12.28
CA CYS A 100 -13.15 21.29 12.76
C CYS A 100 -12.18 20.73 11.69
N LEU A 101 -12.47 20.91 10.40
CA LEU A 101 -11.64 20.41 9.29
C LEU A 101 -10.30 21.11 9.12
N THR A 102 -10.04 22.19 9.87
CA THR A 102 -8.75 22.88 9.88
C THR A 102 -7.94 22.58 11.12
N GLN A 103 -8.45 21.75 12.03
CA GLN A 103 -7.87 21.54 13.35
C GLN A 103 -7.31 20.12 13.47
N PRO A 104 -6.09 19.95 14.02
CA PRO A 104 -5.46 18.62 14.15
C PRO A 104 -6.30 17.62 14.96
N ARG A 105 -7.10 18.11 15.92
CA ARG A 105 -8.02 17.27 16.70
C ARG A 105 -9.02 16.48 15.86
N PHE A 106 -9.34 16.91 14.64
CA PHE A 106 -10.23 16.15 13.76
C PHE A 106 -9.66 14.77 13.40
N VAL A 107 -8.33 14.65 13.31
CA VAL A 107 -7.64 13.37 13.10
C VAL A 107 -7.82 12.45 14.30
N ASP A 108 -7.78 13.03 15.49
CA ASP A 108 -7.80 12.33 16.77
C ASP A 108 -9.23 11.95 17.21
N GLU A 109 -10.20 12.85 17.01
CA GLU A 109 -11.61 12.68 17.38
C GLU A 109 -12.37 11.83 16.36
N HIS A 110 -12.03 11.92 15.07
CA HIS A 110 -12.74 11.24 13.97
C HIS A 110 -11.82 10.41 13.05
N PRO A 111 -10.96 9.52 13.58
CA PRO A 111 -9.91 8.85 12.80
C PRO A 111 -10.48 8.02 11.64
N ILE A 112 -11.59 7.32 11.85
CA ILE A 112 -12.20 6.49 10.79
C ILE A 112 -12.65 7.36 9.61
N ILE A 113 -13.29 8.50 9.87
CA ILE A 113 -13.77 9.41 8.84
C ILE A 113 -12.58 10.08 8.14
N PHE A 114 -11.64 10.63 8.91
CA PHE A 114 -10.45 11.30 8.39
C PHE A 114 -9.66 10.41 7.42
N TRP A 115 -9.29 9.19 7.83
CA TRP A 115 -8.47 8.30 7.00
C TRP A 115 -9.20 7.81 5.76
N ASN A 116 -10.51 7.58 5.84
CA ASN A 116 -11.31 7.26 4.65
C ASN A 116 -11.39 8.46 3.69
N MET A 117 -11.52 9.69 4.19
CA MET A 117 -11.50 10.90 3.34
C MET A 117 -10.15 11.09 2.65
N VAL A 118 -9.05 11.01 3.39
CA VAL A 118 -7.68 11.11 2.82
C VAL A 118 -7.49 10.05 1.74
N TRP A 119 -7.91 8.80 2.00
CA TRP A 119 -7.86 7.72 1.02
C TRP A 119 -8.69 8.02 -0.24
N VAL A 120 -9.96 8.43 -0.06
CA VAL A 120 -10.86 8.71 -1.18
C VAL A 120 -10.31 9.86 -2.02
N PHE A 121 -9.94 10.99 -1.41
CA PHE A 121 -9.43 12.18 -2.09
C PHE A 121 -8.16 11.85 -2.89
N GLN A 122 -7.23 11.09 -2.30
CA GLN A 122 -6.04 10.65 -3.02
C GLN A 122 -6.39 9.74 -4.21
N ARG A 123 -7.35 8.83 -4.06
CA ARG A 123 -7.77 7.91 -5.13
C ARG A 123 -8.51 8.59 -6.27
N ILE A 124 -9.29 9.64 -6.01
CA ILE A 124 -9.97 10.43 -7.06
C ILE A 124 -9.17 11.65 -7.51
N ASN A 125 -7.91 11.78 -7.06
CA ASN A 125 -7.00 12.87 -7.42
C ASN A 125 -7.55 14.27 -7.08
N ILE A 126 -8.20 14.40 -5.93
CA ILE A 126 -8.63 15.68 -5.37
C ILE A 126 -7.54 16.21 -4.44
N MET A 127 -7.11 17.45 -4.67
CA MET A 127 -6.22 18.15 -3.74
C MET A 127 -6.97 18.50 -2.46
N SER A 128 -6.33 18.27 -1.32
CA SER A 128 -6.90 18.53 0.00
C SER A 128 -5.83 18.94 0.99
N HIS A 129 -6.17 19.85 1.90
CA HIS A 129 -5.33 20.24 3.02
C HIS A 129 -5.33 19.22 4.16
N LEU A 130 -6.27 18.27 4.18
CA LEU A 130 -6.48 17.30 5.26
C LEU A 130 -5.21 16.53 5.66
N PRO A 131 -4.35 16.05 4.74
CA PRO A 131 -3.10 15.38 5.12
C PRO A 131 -2.20 16.23 6.01
N GLY A 132 -2.24 17.56 5.88
CA GLY A 132 -1.47 18.49 6.71
C GLY A 132 -1.85 18.44 8.19
N LEU A 133 -3.09 18.04 8.52
CA LEU A 133 -3.54 17.92 9.91
C LEU A 133 -2.73 16.86 10.69
N CYS A 134 -2.18 15.85 9.99
CA CYS A 134 -1.35 14.81 10.59
C CYS A 134 -0.08 15.37 11.27
N LEU A 135 0.46 16.50 10.81
CA LEU A 135 1.69 17.08 11.33
C LEU A 135 1.59 17.41 12.83
N GLN A 136 0.40 17.80 13.29
CA GLN A 136 0.15 18.26 14.65
C GLN A 136 -0.84 17.36 15.40
N ALA A 137 -1.28 16.24 14.80
CA ALA A 137 -2.25 15.32 15.40
C ALA A 137 -1.58 14.44 16.47
N ALA A 138 -2.23 14.31 17.64
CA ALA A 138 -1.65 13.59 18.76
C ALA A 138 -1.58 12.07 18.50
N SER A 139 -2.61 11.51 17.86
CA SER A 139 -2.69 10.08 17.51
C SER A 139 -1.60 9.65 16.52
N VAL A 140 -1.26 10.51 15.56
CA VAL A 140 -0.20 10.28 14.57
C VAL A 140 1.18 10.39 15.23
N ASN A 141 1.35 11.40 16.08
CA ASN A 141 2.61 11.67 16.78
C ASN A 141 2.79 10.87 18.07
N ARG A 142 1.90 9.92 18.38
CA ARG A 142 1.93 9.08 19.60
C ARG A 142 1.97 9.90 20.90
N ASN A 143 1.26 11.03 20.94
CA ASN A 143 1.27 12.01 22.03
C ASN A 143 2.67 12.61 22.33
N GLN A 144 3.60 12.53 21.37
CA GLN A 144 4.88 13.21 21.45
C GLN A 144 4.76 14.62 20.88
N VAL A 145 5.67 15.50 21.30
CA VAL A 145 5.76 16.84 20.73
C VAL A 145 6.13 16.70 19.24
N PRO A 146 5.36 17.32 18.33
CA PRO A 146 5.68 17.34 16.90
C PRO A 146 7.12 17.79 16.67
N HIS A 147 7.78 17.24 15.66
CA HIS A 147 9.17 17.59 15.40
C HIS A 147 9.28 19.09 15.11
N PRO A 148 10.27 19.83 15.68
CA PRO A 148 10.36 21.29 15.53
C PRO A 148 10.41 21.76 14.07
N SER A 149 10.95 20.95 13.16
CA SER A 149 10.98 21.28 11.73
C SER A 149 9.60 21.33 11.05
N TRP A 150 8.54 20.86 11.73
CA TRP A 150 7.18 20.84 11.20
C TRP A 150 6.37 22.09 11.52
N GLU A 151 6.91 23.03 12.31
CA GLU A 151 6.20 24.25 12.73
C GLU A 151 5.70 25.08 11.54
N ASN A 152 6.48 25.11 10.45
CA ASN A 152 6.15 25.81 9.21
C ASN A 152 5.75 24.86 8.06
N CYS A 153 5.47 23.59 8.37
CA CYS A 153 5.05 22.62 7.37
C CYS A 153 3.53 22.65 7.19
N ASP A 154 3.09 22.34 5.97
CA ASP A 154 1.68 22.20 5.63
C ASP A 154 1.41 20.88 4.87
N HIS A 155 0.23 20.77 4.26
CA HIS A 155 -0.18 19.62 3.47
C HIS A 155 0.77 19.28 2.30
N ASN A 156 1.56 20.23 1.78
CA ASN A 156 2.55 19.98 0.72
C ASN A 156 3.76 19.21 1.23
N ASN A 157 4.01 19.24 2.54
CA ASN A 157 5.09 18.50 3.21
C ASN A 157 4.68 17.07 3.60
N VAL A 158 3.45 16.67 3.29
CA VAL A 158 2.88 15.36 3.63
C VAL A 158 2.61 14.57 2.35
N ALA A 159 3.32 13.44 2.19
CA ALA A 159 3.09 12.54 1.08
C ALA A 159 2.13 11.42 1.49
N VAL A 160 1.06 11.27 0.70
CA VAL A 160 0.09 10.18 0.84
C VAL A 160 0.24 9.21 -0.33
N ARG A 161 0.63 7.97 -0.04
CA ARG A 161 0.72 6.90 -1.04
C ARG A 161 -0.35 5.84 -0.77
N CYS A 162 -1.11 5.50 -1.79
CA CYS A 162 -2.08 4.42 -1.72
C CYS A 162 -1.43 3.17 -2.31
N MET A 163 -1.31 2.12 -1.50
CA MET A 163 -0.56 0.92 -1.85
C MET A 163 -1.49 -0.26 -2.16
N TRP A 164 -1.03 -1.16 -3.02
CA TRP A 164 -1.67 -2.45 -3.30
C TRP A 164 -1.53 -3.44 -2.15
N ASP A 165 -0.40 -3.41 -1.44
CA ASP A 165 -0.08 -4.34 -0.38
C ASP A 165 0.60 -3.63 0.80
N ASN A 166 0.39 -4.18 1.99
CA ASN A 166 1.14 -3.83 3.19
C ASN A 166 1.60 -5.12 3.85
N ARG A 167 2.86 -5.46 3.59
CA ARG A 167 3.50 -6.68 4.06
C ARG A 167 3.45 -6.84 5.59
N ARG A 168 3.34 -5.74 6.34
CA ARG A 168 3.31 -5.74 7.81
C ARG A 168 1.98 -6.27 8.38
N LEU A 169 0.95 -6.44 7.55
CA LEU A 169 -0.41 -6.81 7.99
C LEU A 169 -0.84 -8.21 7.54
N HIS A 170 0.02 -8.94 6.84
CA HIS A 170 -0.29 -10.26 6.24
C HIS A 170 0.78 -11.31 6.51
N GLU A 171 1.45 -11.25 7.67
CA GLU A 171 2.49 -12.21 8.06
C GLU A 171 1.95 -13.65 8.13
N GLU A 172 0.67 -13.81 8.50
CA GLU A 172 -0.03 -15.09 8.68
C GLU A 172 -0.31 -15.83 7.36
N VAL A 173 -0.36 -15.12 6.23
CA VAL A 173 -0.63 -15.69 4.89
C VAL A 173 0.67 -16.10 4.17
N GLY A 174 1.81 -15.83 4.80
CA GLY A 174 3.14 -15.98 4.23
C GLY A 174 3.48 -14.86 3.25
N GLN A 175 4.74 -14.77 2.83
CA GLN A 175 5.20 -13.65 2.01
C GLN A 175 4.71 -13.72 0.54
N PRO A 176 4.28 -12.60 -0.08
CA PRO A 176 3.91 -12.58 -1.49
C PRO A 176 5.13 -12.82 -2.41
N MET A 177 4.89 -13.25 -3.65
CA MET A 177 5.96 -13.69 -4.55
C MET A 177 6.95 -12.57 -4.92
N TYR A 178 6.47 -11.33 -5.09
CA TYR A 178 7.31 -10.18 -5.40
C TYR A 178 8.29 -9.85 -4.26
N ALA A 179 7.84 -9.98 -3.00
CA ALA A 179 8.67 -9.83 -1.82
C ALA A 179 9.72 -10.95 -1.70
N LEU A 180 9.31 -12.20 -1.94
CA LEU A 180 10.23 -13.34 -1.96
C LEU A 180 11.30 -13.16 -3.04
N TRP A 181 10.97 -12.59 -4.19
CA TRP A 181 11.94 -12.34 -5.26
C TRP A 181 13.07 -11.40 -4.82
N GLN A 182 12.71 -10.34 -4.09
CA GLN A 182 13.65 -9.34 -3.55
C GLN A 182 14.55 -9.90 -2.44
N GLN A 183 14.04 -10.83 -1.63
CA GLN A 183 14.82 -11.45 -0.53
C GLN A 183 15.75 -12.57 -1.00
N ASN A 184 15.42 -13.22 -2.12
CA ASN A 184 16.19 -14.33 -2.65
C ASN A 184 17.41 -13.84 -3.47
N GLU A 185 18.34 -13.10 -2.87
CA GLU A 185 19.74 -13.21 -3.31
C GLU A 185 20.15 -14.68 -3.18
N PRO A 186 20.83 -15.28 -4.16
CA PRO A 186 21.12 -16.70 -4.12
C PRO A 186 21.99 -16.99 -2.89
N PRO A 187 21.51 -17.75 -1.87
CA PRO A 187 22.39 -18.21 -0.83
C PRO A 187 23.44 -19.12 -1.46
N SER A 188 24.66 -19.12 -0.92
CA SER A 188 25.72 -20.06 -1.29
C SER A 188 25.15 -21.47 -1.48
N THR A 189 25.60 -22.18 -2.52
CA THR A 189 25.12 -23.50 -2.96
C THR A 189 24.99 -24.52 -1.82
N LEU A 190 25.81 -24.37 -0.78
CA LEU A 190 25.82 -25.19 0.43
C LEU A 190 24.62 -24.93 1.36
N VAL A 191 24.23 -23.67 1.56
CA VAL A 191 23.07 -23.29 2.41
C VAL A 191 21.76 -23.76 1.76
N SER A 192 21.67 -23.66 0.43
CA SER A 192 20.51 -24.15 -0.33
C SER A 192 20.33 -25.67 -0.26
N ALA A 193 21.41 -26.43 -0.04
CA ALA A 193 21.37 -27.90 0.07
C ALA A 193 21.00 -28.38 1.49
N LEU A 194 21.30 -27.58 2.52
CA LEU A 194 21.00 -27.88 3.92
C LEU A 194 19.55 -27.55 4.32
N ILE A 195 18.87 -26.67 3.57
CA ILE A 195 17.46 -26.35 3.78
C ILE A 195 16.59 -27.33 3.00
N THR A 196 16.28 -28.47 3.61
CA THR A 196 15.42 -29.52 3.04
C THR A 196 13.93 -29.14 3.01
N ASP A 197 13.51 -28.21 3.88
CA ASP A 197 12.12 -27.77 4.00
C ASP A 197 11.91 -26.38 3.39
N ARG A 198 11.82 -26.33 2.07
CA ARG A 198 11.32 -25.12 1.39
C ARG A 198 9.83 -24.95 1.68
N THR A 199 9.51 -23.96 2.51
CA THR A 199 8.17 -23.45 2.85
C THR A 199 7.74 -22.27 1.97
N SER A 200 8.51 -21.94 0.94
CA SER A 200 8.27 -20.84 0.00
C SER A 200 8.21 -21.30 -1.45
N ILE A 201 7.68 -20.44 -2.33
CA ILE A 201 7.67 -20.68 -3.78
C ILE A 201 9.12 -20.72 -4.29
N PRO A 202 9.54 -21.75 -5.05
CA PRO A 202 10.91 -21.82 -5.56
C PRO A 202 11.22 -20.72 -6.59
N ARG A 203 12.46 -20.18 -6.58
CA ARG A 203 12.92 -19.17 -7.55
C ARG A 203 12.81 -19.64 -9.01
N SER A 204 13.00 -20.94 -9.28
CA SER A 204 12.81 -21.52 -10.62
C SER A 204 11.36 -21.40 -11.11
N VAL A 205 10.39 -21.47 -10.21
CA VAL A 205 8.97 -21.27 -10.54
C VAL A 205 8.72 -19.79 -10.83
N MET A 206 9.28 -18.87 -10.03
CA MET A 206 9.18 -17.43 -10.30
C MET A 206 9.78 -17.06 -11.67
N LEU A 207 10.94 -17.62 -12.01
CA LEU A 207 11.57 -17.43 -13.32
C LEU A 207 10.69 -17.93 -14.47
N MET A 208 10.04 -19.08 -14.30
CA MET A 208 9.09 -19.59 -15.28
C MET A 208 7.87 -18.67 -15.42
N VAL A 209 7.35 -18.14 -14.32
CA VAL A 209 6.27 -17.13 -14.35
C VAL A 209 6.70 -15.90 -15.14
N ILE A 210 7.89 -15.35 -14.86
CA ILE A 210 8.45 -14.18 -15.57
C ILE A 210 8.58 -14.48 -17.07
N SER A 211 9.04 -15.69 -17.43
CA SER A 211 9.12 -16.12 -18.83
C SER A 211 7.74 -16.19 -19.49
N GLY A 212 6.74 -16.73 -18.80
CA GLY A 212 5.37 -16.81 -19.32
C GLY A 212 4.77 -15.42 -19.57
N VAL A 213 4.97 -14.48 -18.63
CA VAL A 213 4.55 -13.07 -18.81
C VAL A 213 5.22 -12.44 -20.04
N ARG A 214 6.54 -12.62 -20.21
CA ARG A 214 7.26 -12.08 -21.39
C ARG A 214 6.78 -12.65 -22.72
N CYS A 215 6.29 -13.88 -22.70
CA CYS A 215 5.76 -14.57 -23.89
C CYS A 215 4.25 -14.41 -24.06
N ASN A 216 3.56 -13.63 -23.20
CA ASN A 216 2.11 -13.52 -23.16
C ASN A 216 1.39 -14.89 -23.07
N ASP A 217 2.00 -15.86 -22.37
CA ASP A 217 1.40 -17.17 -22.08
C ASP A 217 1.36 -17.42 -20.58
N LEU A 218 0.14 -17.33 -20.02
CA LEU A 218 -0.10 -17.48 -18.58
C LEU A 218 -0.69 -18.84 -18.20
N MET A 219 -0.89 -19.76 -19.16
CA MET A 219 -1.47 -21.09 -18.88
C MET A 219 -0.59 -21.91 -17.92
N GLU A 220 0.68 -22.10 -18.28
CA GLU A 220 1.63 -22.86 -17.47
C GLU A 220 2.01 -22.14 -16.16
N PRO A 221 2.27 -20.81 -16.15
CA PRO A 221 2.42 -20.05 -14.91
C PRO A 221 1.27 -20.29 -13.91
N LEU A 222 0.03 -20.15 -14.35
CA LEU A 222 -1.16 -20.27 -13.52
C LEU A 222 -1.31 -21.68 -12.94
N LYS A 223 -1.16 -22.70 -13.78
CA LYS A 223 -1.23 -24.12 -13.38
C LYS A 223 -0.13 -24.51 -12.41
N LYS A 224 1.11 -24.14 -12.71
CA LYS A 224 2.26 -24.49 -11.87
C LYS A 224 2.16 -23.84 -10.50
N LEU A 225 1.77 -22.57 -10.43
CA LEU A 225 1.58 -21.88 -9.14
C LEU A 225 0.47 -22.51 -8.30
N ALA A 226 -0.65 -22.92 -8.90
CA ALA A 226 -1.71 -23.62 -8.18
C ALA A 226 -1.21 -24.94 -7.57
N ILE A 227 -0.40 -25.71 -8.31
CA ILE A 227 0.21 -26.95 -7.82
C ILE A 227 1.20 -26.67 -6.68
N GLU A 228 2.07 -25.67 -6.82
CA GLU A 228 3.03 -25.32 -5.76
C GLU A 228 2.31 -24.85 -4.49
N ARG A 229 1.22 -24.07 -4.62
CA ARG A 229 0.37 -23.69 -3.48
C ARG A 229 -0.20 -24.92 -2.75
N GLN A 230 -0.65 -25.95 -3.47
CA GLN A 230 -1.13 -27.19 -2.83
C GLN A 230 -0.01 -27.97 -2.12
N LYS A 231 1.19 -28.02 -2.71
CA LYS A 231 2.35 -28.64 -2.05
C LYS A 231 2.70 -27.92 -0.74
N LEU A 232 2.70 -26.59 -0.77
CA LEU A 232 2.93 -25.77 0.43
C LEU A 232 1.84 -26.00 1.48
N LYS A 233 0.58 -26.11 1.07
CA LYS A 233 -0.53 -26.47 1.96
C LYS A 233 -0.32 -27.84 2.62
N GLY A 234 0.17 -28.82 1.87
CA GLY A 234 0.55 -30.15 2.40
C GLY A 234 1.69 -30.11 3.43
N LYS A 235 2.51 -29.07 3.42
CA LYS A 235 3.57 -28.79 4.41
C LYS A 235 3.12 -27.86 5.55
N GLY A 236 1.81 -27.60 5.67
CA GLY A 236 1.26 -26.72 6.71
C GLY A 236 1.32 -25.22 6.39
N VAL A 237 1.77 -24.82 5.19
CA VAL A 237 1.84 -23.42 4.77
C VAL A 237 0.59 -23.05 3.98
N ASN A 238 -0.34 -22.34 4.62
CA ASN A 238 -1.58 -21.94 3.97
C ASN A 238 -1.45 -20.56 3.30
N ARG A 239 -1.13 -20.55 2.00
CA ARG A 239 -1.13 -19.31 1.21
C ARG A 239 -2.53 -19.01 0.67
N SER A 240 -3.01 -17.80 0.90
CA SER A 240 -4.26 -17.27 0.33
C SER A 240 -4.07 -16.06 -0.59
N HIS A 241 -2.82 -15.76 -0.97
CA HIS A 241 -2.52 -14.78 -2.01
C HIS A 241 -3.16 -15.20 -3.34
N SER A 242 -3.80 -14.23 -4.00
CA SER A 242 -4.35 -14.42 -5.34
C SER A 242 -3.22 -14.72 -6.32
N LEU A 243 -3.40 -15.76 -7.13
CA LEU A 243 -2.44 -16.06 -8.19
C LEU A 243 -2.34 -14.92 -9.22
N TYR A 244 -3.41 -14.17 -9.44
CA TYR A 244 -3.38 -12.98 -10.30
C TYR A 244 -2.39 -11.94 -9.75
N TRP A 245 -2.54 -11.56 -8.47
CA TRP A 245 -1.67 -10.57 -7.83
C TRP A 245 -0.23 -11.07 -7.68
N ASP A 246 -0.02 -12.35 -7.34
CA ASP A 246 1.31 -12.94 -7.23
C ASP A 246 2.05 -12.84 -8.58
N ILE A 247 1.40 -13.18 -9.70
CA ILE A 247 2.00 -13.06 -11.04
C ILE A 247 2.23 -11.59 -11.42
N LEU A 248 1.20 -10.75 -11.29
CA LEU A 248 1.24 -9.35 -11.72
C LEU A 248 2.29 -8.54 -10.96
N PHE A 249 2.33 -8.63 -9.63
CA PHE A 249 3.28 -7.87 -8.82
C PHE A 249 4.71 -8.38 -9.00
N LEU A 250 4.90 -9.69 -9.22
CA LEU A 250 6.21 -10.19 -9.63
C LEU A 250 6.62 -9.59 -10.98
N ALA A 251 5.72 -9.54 -11.96
CA ALA A 251 5.99 -8.95 -13.26
C ALA A 251 6.37 -7.47 -13.14
N PHE A 252 5.61 -6.67 -12.40
CA PHE A 252 5.94 -5.26 -12.15
C PHE A 252 7.30 -5.09 -11.46
N THR A 253 7.62 -5.94 -10.49
CA THR A 253 8.88 -5.87 -9.75
C THR A 253 10.10 -6.22 -10.62
N VAL A 254 9.96 -7.18 -11.55
CA VAL A 254 11.10 -7.71 -12.31
C VAL A 254 11.23 -7.11 -13.71
N ILE A 255 10.11 -6.89 -14.39
CA ILE A 255 10.07 -6.39 -15.77
C ILE A 255 9.94 -4.86 -15.77
N GLY A 256 9.41 -4.27 -14.70
CA GLY A 256 9.06 -2.85 -14.63
C GLY A 256 7.60 -2.63 -15.00
N ARG A 257 6.89 -1.83 -14.20
CA ARG A 257 5.46 -1.52 -14.41
C ARG A 257 5.20 -0.85 -15.76
N GLU A 258 6.12 -0.01 -16.18
CA GLU A 258 6.13 0.73 -17.44
C GLU A 258 6.31 -0.16 -18.67
N ASN A 259 6.85 -1.37 -18.49
CA ASN A 259 7.11 -2.33 -19.56
C ASN A 259 6.00 -3.40 -19.67
N ILE A 260 4.94 -3.29 -18.87
CA ILE A 260 3.80 -4.21 -18.87
C ILE A 260 2.53 -3.47 -19.28
N ASP A 261 1.97 -3.87 -20.43
CA ASP A 261 0.60 -3.52 -20.77
C ASP A 261 -0.35 -4.30 -19.84
N HIS A 262 -0.93 -3.58 -18.89
CA HIS A 262 -1.79 -4.16 -17.86
C HIS A 262 -3.11 -4.68 -18.45
N ALA A 263 -3.64 -4.04 -19.50
CA ALA A 263 -4.89 -4.47 -20.12
C ALA A 263 -4.69 -5.76 -20.91
N GLU A 264 -3.58 -5.88 -21.64
CA GLU A 264 -3.22 -7.11 -22.33
C GLU A 264 -2.93 -8.24 -21.33
N PHE A 265 -2.22 -7.95 -20.23
CA PHE A 265 -2.01 -8.91 -19.15
C PHE A 265 -3.33 -9.47 -18.60
N ASP A 266 -4.31 -8.60 -18.32
CA ASP A 266 -5.62 -9.05 -17.82
C ASP A 266 -6.34 -9.96 -18.80
N CYS A 267 -6.30 -9.59 -20.08
CA CYS A 267 -6.88 -10.39 -21.15
C CYS A 267 -6.24 -11.78 -21.19
N LYS A 268 -4.90 -11.85 -21.18
CA LYS A 268 -4.16 -13.13 -21.17
C LYS A 268 -4.40 -13.95 -19.91
N TYR A 269 -4.55 -13.30 -18.76
CA TYR A 269 -4.86 -14.00 -17.52
C TYR A 269 -6.28 -14.59 -17.56
N MET A 270 -7.25 -13.81 -18.03
CA MET A 270 -8.64 -14.24 -18.20
C MET A 270 -8.73 -15.41 -19.18
N GLU A 271 -8.12 -15.30 -20.36
CA GLU A 271 -8.03 -16.39 -21.35
C GLU A 271 -7.44 -17.66 -20.74
N ALA A 272 -6.37 -17.52 -19.95
CA ALA A 272 -5.72 -18.65 -19.31
C ALA A 272 -6.59 -19.31 -18.24
N TYR A 273 -7.27 -18.50 -17.42
CA TYR A 273 -8.15 -18.98 -16.37
C TYR A 273 -9.40 -19.68 -16.92
N GLU A 274 -10.01 -19.15 -17.98
CA GLU A 274 -11.21 -19.74 -18.60
C GLU A 274 -10.93 -21.07 -19.30
N ARG A 275 -9.69 -21.27 -19.79
CA ARG A 275 -9.25 -22.52 -20.42
C ARG A 275 -8.87 -23.62 -19.41
N LEU A 276 -8.96 -23.36 -18.11
CA LEU A 276 -8.63 -24.35 -17.10
C LEU A 276 -9.56 -25.58 -17.18
N PRO A 277 -9.02 -26.81 -17.16
CA PRO A 277 -9.84 -28.01 -17.15
C PRO A 277 -10.73 -28.08 -15.91
N GLN A 278 -11.99 -28.53 -16.05
CA GLN A 278 -12.93 -28.64 -14.92
C GLN A 278 -12.37 -29.43 -13.72
N ARG A 279 -11.57 -30.47 -14.01
CA ARG A 279 -10.91 -31.30 -12.97
C ARG A 279 -9.94 -30.54 -12.07
N ASP A 280 -9.39 -29.43 -12.57
CA ASP A 280 -8.35 -28.64 -11.91
C ASP A 280 -8.94 -27.44 -11.14
N LEU A 281 -10.22 -27.09 -11.35
CA LEU A 281 -10.89 -25.95 -10.69
C LEU A 281 -10.82 -25.99 -9.16
N LYS A 282 -10.77 -27.19 -8.56
CA LYS A 282 -10.61 -27.38 -7.11
C LYS A 282 -9.27 -26.89 -6.55
N LEU A 283 -8.27 -26.68 -7.41
CA LEU A 283 -6.95 -26.18 -7.02
C LEU A 283 -6.95 -24.65 -6.83
N TYR A 284 -7.96 -23.96 -7.36
CA TYR A 284 -8.07 -22.50 -7.41
C TYR A 284 -9.02 -21.98 -6.33
N GLN A 285 -8.65 -20.86 -5.73
CA GLN A 285 -9.41 -20.14 -4.73
C GLN A 285 -10.28 -19.07 -5.40
N ARG A 286 -11.27 -18.53 -4.67
CA ARG A 286 -12.14 -17.46 -5.20
C ARG A 286 -11.35 -16.20 -5.57
N CYS A 287 -10.27 -15.91 -4.83
CA CYS A 287 -9.40 -14.76 -5.09
C CYS A 287 -8.53 -14.92 -6.34
N ASP A 288 -8.41 -16.12 -6.93
CA ASP A 288 -7.64 -16.34 -8.16
C ASP A 288 -8.43 -16.01 -9.43
N LYS A 289 -9.70 -15.63 -9.31
CA LYS A 289 -10.49 -15.26 -10.47
C LYS A 289 -9.91 -13.99 -11.11
N PRO A 290 -10.04 -13.84 -12.45
CA PRO A 290 -9.70 -12.58 -13.12
C PRO A 290 -10.46 -11.40 -12.48
N PRO A 291 -9.89 -10.18 -12.54
CA PRO A 291 -10.56 -8.98 -12.06
C PRO A 291 -11.95 -8.82 -12.66
N SER A 292 -12.90 -8.37 -11.85
CA SER A 292 -14.25 -8.09 -12.35
C SER A 292 -14.25 -6.87 -13.28
N ILE A 293 -15.25 -6.76 -14.16
CA ILE A 293 -15.45 -5.58 -15.01
C ILE A 293 -15.52 -4.30 -14.15
N ALA A 294 -16.18 -4.35 -12.99
CA ALA A 294 -16.23 -3.23 -12.05
C ALA A 294 -14.83 -2.86 -11.53
N SER A 295 -14.00 -3.85 -11.18
CA SER A 295 -12.61 -3.62 -10.76
C SER A 295 -11.78 -2.98 -11.88
N LEU A 296 -11.97 -3.40 -13.13
CA LEU A 296 -11.31 -2.80 -14.30
C LEU A 296 -11.71 -1.34 -14.50
N TYR A 297 -13.01 -1.00 -14.37
CA TYR A 297 -13.47 0.38 -14.40
C TYR A 297 -12.89 1.20 -13.24
N CYS A 298 -12.89 0.66 -12.02
CA CYS A 298 -12.28 1.33 -10.87
C CYS A 298 -10.80 1.66 -11.13
N ARG A 299 -10.04 0.76 -11.79
CA ARG A 299 -8.65 1.02 -12.16
C ARG A 299 -8.51 2.13 -13.20
N HIS A 300 -9.50 2.33 -14.07
CA HIS A 300 -9.50 3.40 -15.07
C HIS A 300 -9.85 4.78 -14.48
N TYR A 301 -10.79 4.82 -13.53
CA TYR A 301 -11.29 6.09 -12.96
C TYR A 301 -10.48 6.58 -11.77
N PHE A 302 -9.86 5.68 -11.00
CA PHE A 302 -9.09 6.05 -9.83
C PHE A 302 -7.60 6.06 -10.14
N LYS A 303 -6.88 6.94 -9.44
CA LYS A 303 -5.42 6.94 -9.42
C LYS A 303 -4.89 5.54 -9.12
N GLU A 304 -3.85 5.15 -9.86
CA GLU A 304 -3.19 3.87 -9.69
C GLU A 304 -2.62 3.74 -8.27
N LEU A 305 -2.67 2.52 -7.75
CA LEU A 305 -2.02 2.17 -6.48
C LEU A 305 -0.56 1.80 -6.75
N GLU A 306 0.29 2.09 -5.78
CA GLU A 306 1.72 1.76 -5.78
C GLU A 306 1.97 0.37 -5.16
N LEU A 307 3.09 -0.28 -5.49
CA LEU A 307 3.49 -1.58 -4.94
C LEU A 307 4.48 -1.42 -3.79
#